data_AF-A0A496VJZ9-F1
#
_entry.id   AF-A0A496VJZ9-F1
#
_cell.length_a   1.000
_cell.length_b   1.000
_cell.length_c   1.000
_cell.angle_alpha   90.00
_cell.angle_beta   90.00
_cell.angle_gamma   90.00
#
_symmetry.space_group_name_H-M   'P 1'
#
loop_
_entity.id
_entity.type
_entity.pdbx_description
1 polymer ?
#
loop_
_entity_poly.entity_id
_entity_poly.type
_entity_poly.pdbx_seq_one_letter_code
_entity_poly.pdbx_strand_id
1 'polypeptide(L)'
;KINLLLNRASEVADIDSHIPYTGQVDVKVKQAVELSIRIPEWVKPEDASATVDGKSRDISFSGRYAQLGDVNAGQTATLSFPISERDEKTTIMGKEYSLRIKGNTVIGISPQGQHCPIYQRAHYRENSTRWHKVNRFLIDRDKFKMKESHALCW
;
A
#
# COMPACT_ATOMS: atom_id res chain seq x y z
N LYS A 1 -5.26 13.40 2.49
CA LYS A 1 -5.32 12.74 1.15
C LYS A 1 -4.06 11.92 0.87
N ILE A 2 -4.22 10.65 0.48
CA ILE A 2 -3.15 9.69 0.17
C ILE A 2 -3.32 9.21 -1.28
N ASN A 3 -2.26 9.35 -2.09
CA ASN A 3 -2.28 9.04 -3.53
C ASN A 3 -1.58 7.72 -3.89
N LEU A 4 -0.59 7.31 -3.09
CA LEU A 4 0.23 6.12 -3.32
C LEU A 4 0.17 5.24 -2.07
N LEU A 5 -0.14 3.96 -2.27
CA LEU A 5 -0.24 2.96 -1.21
C LEU A 5 1.14 2.38 -0.91
N LEU A 6 2.00 3.23 -0.37
CA LEU A 6 3.38 2.89 -0.03
C LEU A 6 3.71 3.31 1.40
N ASN A 7 4.74 2.65 1.91
CA ASN A 7 5.29 2.84 3.24
C ASN A 7 5.93 4.23 3.37
N ARG A 8 5.30 5.11 4.15
CA ARG A 8 5.75 6.50 4.37
C ARG A 8 5.43 6.98 5.77
N ALA A 9 6.40 7.63 6.41
CA ALA A 9 6.14 8.37 7.65
C ALA A 9 5.99 9.87 7.37
N SER A 10 5.25 10.56 8.23
CA SER A 10 5.14 12.02 8.21
C SER A 10 4.79 12.56 9.61
N GLU A 11 4.76 13.88 9.77
CA GLU A 11 4.31 14.51 11.01
C GLU A 11 2.79 14.40 11.22
N VAL A 12 2.03 14.18 10.15
CA VAL A 12 0.55 14.16 10.15
C VAL A 12 0.02 12.73 10.32
N ALA A 13 0.61 11.77 9.62
CA ALA A 13 0.27 10.35 9.71
C ALA A 13 1.43 9.44 9.27
N ASP A 14 1.48 8.22 9.80
CA ASP A 14 2.29 7.13 9.26
C ASP A 14 1.41 6.20 8.42
N ILE A 15 1.93 5.79 7.26
CA ILE A 15 1.29 4.90 6.30
C ILE A 15 2.08 3.59 6.30
N ASP A 16 1.35 2.52 6.57
CA ASP A 16 1.77 1.12 6.53
C ASP A 16 1.03 0.41 5.39
N SER A 17 1.76 0.05 4.34
CA SER A 17 1.18 -0.68 3.20
C SER A 17 1.53 -2.15 3.27
N HIS A 18 0.50 -3.00 3.13
CA HIS A 18 0.61 -4.46 3.12
C HIS A 18 0.72 -5.02 1.69
N ILE A 19 0.57 -4.16 0.68
CA ILE A 19 0.80 -4.53 -0.72
C ILE A 19 2.28 -4.94 -0.87
N PRO A 20 2.60 -6.06 -1.53
CA PRO A 20 1.69 -6.90 -2.31
C PRO A 20 1.21 -8.18 -1.60
N TYR A 21 1.49 -8.40 -0.31
CA TYR A 21 1.00 -9.57 0.43
C TYR A 21 -0.52 -9.59 0.51
N THR A 22 -1.13 -8.49 0.99
CA THR A 22 -2.59 -8.33 1.11
C THR A 22 -3.01 -6.96 0.59
N GLY A 23 -4.30 -6.83 0.23
CA GLY A 23 -4.89 -5.55 -0.14
C GLY A 23 -5.30 -4.76 1.09
N GLN A 24 -4.32 -4.25 1.84
CA GLN A 24 -4.55 -3.48 3.05
C GLN A 24 -3.57 -2.31 3.15
N VAL A 25 -4.05 -1.18 3.67
CA VAL A 25 -3.24 -0.05 4.10
C VAL A 25 -3.75 0.48 5.44
N ASP A 26 -2.86 0.57 6.42
CA ASP A 26 -3.13 1.19 7.71
C ASP A 26 -2.56 2.61 7.74
N VAL A 27 -3.33 3.55 8.27
CA VAL A 27 -2.98 4.97 8.40
C VAL A 27 -3.09 5.36 9.87
N LYS A 28 -1.95 5.45 10.54
CA LYS A 28 -1.82 5.87 11.94
C LYS A 28 -1.77 7.39 12.00
N VAL A 29 -2.85 8.01 12.43
CA VAL A 29 -3.03 9.47 12.39
C VAL A 29 -2.39 10.11 13.63
N LYS A 30 -1.57 11.13 13.44
CA LYS A 30 -0.86 11.88 14.50
C LYS A 30 -1.46 13.26 14.77
N GLN A 31 -2.15 13.81 13.78
CA GLN A 31 -2.86 15.10 13.82
C GLN A 31 -4.21 14.90 13.15
N ALA A 32 -5.29 15.47 13.70
CA ALA A 32 -6.64 15.26 13.16
C ALA A 32 -6.72 15.71 11.68
N VAL A 33 -7.31 14.88 10.83
CA VAL A 33 -7.41 15.10 9.38
C VAL A 33 -8.71 14.54 8.79
N GLU A 34 -9.19 15.20 7.73
CA GLU A 34 -10.10 14.59 6.77
C GLU A 34 -9.32 13.61 5.89
N LEU A 35 -9.57 12.30 6.07
CA LEU A 35 -8.81 11.24 5.44
C LEU A 35 -9.47 10.73 4.15
N SER A 36 -8.70 10.80 3.06
CA SER A 36 -9.06 10.29 1.75
C SER A 36 -7.93 9.45 1.17
N ILE A 37 -8.22 8.24 0.70
CA ILE A 37 -7.22 7.25 0.27
C ILE A 37 -7.54 6.78 -1.15
N ARG A 38 -6.55 6.82 -2.06
CA ARG A 38 -6.73 6.33 -3.43
C ARG A 38 -6.86 4.79 -3.46
N ILE A 39 -7.95 4.27 -4.02
CA ILE A 39 -8.06 2.84 -4.31
C ILE A 39 -7.26 2.49 -5.59
N PRO A 40 -6.51 1.37 -5.62
CA PRO A 40 -5.79 0.92 -6.81
C PRO A 40 -6.73 0.60 -7.96
N GLU A 41 -6.27 0.71 -9.22
CA GLU A 41 -7.12 0.62 -10.42
C GLU A 41 -7.93 -0.68 -10.52
N TRP A 42 -7.34 -1.82 -10.14
CA TRP A 42 -7.98 -3.14 -10.20
C TRP A 42 -9.10 -3.36 -9.15
N VAL A 43 -9.24 -2.47 -8.18
CA VAL A 43 -10.25 -2.55 -7.12
C VAL A 43 -11.52 -1.85 -7.57
N LYS A 44 -12.69 -2.46 -7.41
CA LYS A 44 -13.94 -1.71 -7.58
C LYS A 44 -14.30 -0.99 -6.27
N PRO A 45 -14.95 0.19 -6.30
CA PRO A 45 -15.36 0.89 -5.09
C PRO A 45 -16.13 0.02 -4.09
N GLU A 46 -17.05 -0.81 -4.59
CA GLU A 46 -17.86 -1.74 -3.81
C GLU A 46 -17.09 -2.89 -3.15
N ASP A 47 -15.88 -3.21 -3.63
CA ASP A 47 -15.02 -4.26 -3.06
C ASP A 47 -14.09 -3.70 -1.95
N ALA A 48 -14.09 -2.40 -1.72
CA ALA A 48 -13.27 -1.75 -0.70
C ALA A 48 -14.08 -1.48 0.57
N SER A 49 -13.45 -1.68 1.74
CA SER A 49 -14.05 -1.41 3.05
C SER A 49 -13.04 -0.71 3.95
N ALA A 50 -13.52 -0.01 4.97
CA ALA A 50 -12.66 0.67 5.93
C ALA A 50 -13.08 0.42 7.38
N THR A 51 -12.10 0.52 8.27
CA THR A 51 -12.33 0.60 9.71
C THR A 51 -11.54 1.75 10.32
N VAL A 52 -12.00 2.26 11.46
CA VAL A 52 -11.23 3.18 12.31
C VAL A 52 -11.20 2.57 13.71
N ASP A 53 -10.00 2.32 14.23
CA ASP A 53 -9.75 1.58 15.48
C ASP A 53 -10.53 0.25 15.54
N GLY A 54 -10.55 -0.48 14.42
CA GLY A 54 -11.24 -1.77 14.26
C GLY A 54 -12.77 -1.68 14.10
N LYS A 55 -13.38 -0.51 14.23
CA LYS A 55 -14.83 -0.31 14.02
C LYS A 55 -15.11 -0.01 12.55
N SER A 56 -16.11 -0.68 11.97
CA SER A 56 -16.55 -0.44 10.58
C SER A 56 -16.84 1.05 10.34
N ARG A 57 -16.35 1.57 9.22
CA ARG A 57 -16.54 2.97 8.80
C ARG A 57 -17.14 2.98 7.41
N ASP A 58 -18.29 3.62 7.28
CA ASP A 58 -18.89 3.88 5.96
C ASP A 58 -17.97 4.79 5.14
N ILE A 59 -17.75 4.44 3.88
CA ILE A 59 -16.93 5.20 2.95
C ILE A 59 -17.75 5.61 1.73
N SER A 60 -17.58 6.86 1.31
CA SER A 60 -18.07 7.35 0.01
C SER A 60 -16.89 7.47 -0.96
N PHE A 61 -17.18 7.63 -2.25
CA PHE A 61 -16.15 7.70 -3.28
C PHE A 61 -16.19 9.01 -4.06
N SER A 62 -15.05 9.68 -4.15
CA SER A 62 -14.83 10.80 -5.07
C SER A 62 -13.84 10.35 -6.15
N GLY A 63 -14.38 9.92 -7.29
CA GLY A 63 -13.61 9.26 -8.36
C GLY A 63 -12.94 7.98 -7.84
N ARG A 64 -11.61 7.98 -7.72
CA ARG A 64 -10.82 6.85 -7.21
C ARG A 64 -10.33 7.02 -5.76
N TYR A 65 -10.93 7.92 -4.99
CA TYR A 65 -10.61 8.12 -3.58
C TYR A 65 -11.76 7.65 -2.69
N ALA A 66 -11.48 6.67 -1.81
CA ALA A 66 -12.32 6.37 -0.67
C ALA A 66 -12.22 7.53 0.34
N GLN A 67 -13.35 8.08 0.73
CA GLN A 67 -13.51 9.15 1.70
C GLN A 67 -13.87 8.52 3.05
N LEU A 68 -12.95 8.56 4.01
CA LEU A 68 -13.15 8.04 5.37
C LEU A 68 -13.66 9.14 6.33
N GLY A 69 -13.65 10.40 5.88
CA GLY A 69 -14.01 11.57 6.68
C GLY A 69 -13.00 11.86 7.78
N ASP A 70 -13.46 12.46 8.87
CA ASP A 70 -12.59 12.85 9.99
C ASP A 70 -12.02 11.65 10.74
N VAL A 71 -10.70 11.66 10.92
CA VAL A 71 -9.93 10.73 11.74
C VAL A 71 -9.04 11.53 12.68
N ASN A 72 -9.16 11.28 13.98
CA ASN A 72 -8.48 12.07 15.02
C ASN A 72 -7.04 11.60 15.24
N ALA A 73 -6.24 12.46 15.88
CA ALA A 73 -4.92 12.09 16.38
C ALA A 73 -5.01 10.87 17.32
N GLY A 74 -4.09 9.91 17.14
CA GLY A 74 -4.03 8.65 17.87
C GLY A 74 -4.82 7.50 17.23
N GLN A 75 -5.76 7.78 16.31
CA GLN A 75 -6.57 6.74 15.66
C GLN A 75 -5.83 6.06 14.51
N THR A 76 -6.14 4.79 14.26
CA THR A 76 -5.69 4.05 13.08
C THR A 76 -6.86 3.79 12.14
N ALA A 77 -6.77 4.32 10.92
CA ALA A 77 -7.71 4.03 9.86
C ALA A 77 -7.13 2.96 8.92
N THR A 78 -7.84 1.84 8.76
CA THR A 78 -7.46 0.74 7.88
C THR A 78 -8.37 0.72 6.67
N LEU A 79 -7.81 0.70 5.46
CA LEU A 79 -8.51 0.46 4.20
C LEU A 79 -8.15 -0.94 3.68
N SER A 80 -9.16 -1.74 3.40
CA SER A 80 -9.05 -3.11 2.89
C SER A 80 -9.71 -3.25 1.52
N PHE A 81 -9.16 -4.10 0.66
CA PHE A 81 -9.63 -4.36 -0.71
C PHE A 81 -9.08 -5.70 -1.24
N PRO A 82 -9.69 -6.32 -2.26
CA PRO A 82 -9.15 -7.53 -2.88
C PRO A 82 -7.82 -7.28 -3.60
N ILE A 83 -6.93 -8.26 -3.53
CA ILE A 83 -5.71 -8.33 -4.35
C ILE A 83 -5.57 -9.74 -4.94
N SER A 84 -5.49 -9.82 -6.26
CA SER A 84 -5.40 -11.08 -7.02
C SER A 84 -4.08 -11.19 -7.78
N GLU A 85 -3.76 -12.42 -8.17
CA GLU A 85 -2.72 -12.71 -9.17
C GLU A 85 -3.35 -12.75 -10.56
N ARG A 86 -2.63 -12.26 -11.56
CA ARG A 86 -2.96 -12.41 -12.98
C ARG A 86 -1.69 -12.65 -13.81
N ASP A 87 -1.84 -13.36 -14.91
CA ASP A 87 -0.77 -13.55 -15.89
C ASP A 87 -1.02 -12.63 -17.11
N GLU A 88 -0.04 -11.80 -17.47
CA GLU A 88 -0.07 -10.90 -18.63
C GLU A 88 1.02 -11.30 -19.62
N LYS A 89 0.70 -11.32 -20.92
CA LYS A 89 1.70 -11.47 -21.99
C LYS A 89 2.09 -10.10 -22.53
N THR A 90 3.40 -9.90 -22.74
CA THR A 90 3.93 -8.67 -23.33
C THR A 90 5.16 -8.96 -24.18
N THR A 91 5.43 -8.11 -25.16
CA THR A 91 6.60 -8.23 -26.05
C THR A 91 7.61 -7.15 -25.70
N ILE A 92 8.79 -7.57 -25.20
CA ILE A 92 9.87 -6.68 -24.80
C ILE A 92 11.05 -6.95 -25.74
N MET A 93 11.52 -5.91 -26.45
CA MET A 93 12.62 -6.01 -27.43
C MET A 93 12.44 -7.16 -28.44
N GLY A 94 11.22 -7.34 -28.94
CA GLY A 94 10.89 -8.39 -29.92
C GLY A 94 10.78 -9.82 -29.38
N LYS A 95 10.91 -10.02 -28.07
CA LYS A 95 10.72 -11.32 -27.40
C LYS A 95 9.43 -11.31 -26.57
N GLU A 96 8.67 -12.40 -26.63
CA GLU A 96 7.50 -12.59 -25.78
C GLU A 96 7.92 -12.94 -24.35
N TYR A 97 7.24 -12.32 -23.38
CA TYR A 97 7.35 -12.62 -21.96
C TYR A 97 5.95 -12.79 -21.36
N SER A 98 5.81 -13.75 -20.46
CA SER A 98 4.67 -13.89 -19.56
C SER A 98 5.06 -13.37 -18.18
N LEU A 99 4.37 -12.33 -17.73
CA LEU A 99 4.52 -11.70 -16.41
C LEU A 99 3.44 -12.25 -15.48
N ARG A 100 3.82 -12.71 -14.28
CA ARG A 100 2.86 -12.94 -13.20
C ARG A 100 2.83 -11.74 -12.29
N ILE A 101 1.65 -11.14 -12.09
CA ILE A 101 1.47 -9.87 -11.39
C ILE A 101 0.47 -10.04 -10.25
N LYS A 102 0.85 -9.64 -9.04
CA LYS A 102 -0.03 -9.54 -7.86
C LYS A 102 -0.31 -8.07 -7.55
N GLY A 103 -1.54 -7.62 -7.78
CA GLY A 103 -1.88 -6.18 -7.74
C GLY A 103 -1.06 -5.36 -8.74
N ASN A 104 -0.10 -4.57 -8.23
CA ASN A 104 0.85 -3.78 -9.02
C ASN A 104 2.27 -4.40 -9.10
N THR A 105 2.54 -5.53 -8.44
CA THR A 105 3.89 -6.08 -8.31
C THR A 105 4.07 -7.29 -9.22
N VAL A 106 5.07 -7.26 -10.10
CA VAL A 106 5.52 -8.44 -10.85
C VAL A 106 6.18 -9.41 -9.86
N ILE A 107 5.63 -10.62 -9.73
CA ILE A 107 6.12 -11.68 -8.84
C ILE A 107 6.82 -12.84 -9.57
N GLY A 108 6.79 -12.82 -10.90
CA GLY A 108 7.53 -13.74 -11.76
C GLY A 108 7.51 -13.32 -13.22
N ILE A 109 8.53 -13.76 -13.97
CA ILE A 109 8.67 -13.54 -15.42
C ILE A 109 9.12 -14.85 -16.07
N SER A 110 8.56 -15.18 -17.23
CA SER A 110 8.98 -16.30 -18.08
C SER A 110 9.10 -15.84 -19.55
N PRO A 111 10.19 -16.15 -20.27
CA PRO A 111 11.42 -16.79 -19.77
C PRO A 111 12.16 -15.90 -18.78
N GLN A 112 12.90 -16.50 -17.84
CA GLN A 112 13.70 -15.73 -16.88
C GLN A 112 14.90 -15.06 -17.56
N GLY A 113 15.17 -13.82 -17.18
CA GLY A 113 16.42 -13.13 -17.54
C GLY A 113 17.64 -13.74 -16.82
N GLN A 114 18.81 -13.62 -17.44
CA GLN A 114 20.08 -14.13 -16.90
C GLN A 114 20.72 -13.18 -15.87
N HIS A 115 20.28 -11.93 -15.82
CA HIS A 115 20.89 -10.87 -15.00
C HIS A 115 19.82 -10.10 -14.22
N CYS A 116 20.13 -9.79 -12.96
CA CYS A 116 19.30 -8.99 -12.04
C CYS A 116 17.91 -9.61 -11.70
N PRO A 117 17.82 -10.51 -10.70
CA PRO A 117 16.59 -11.23 -10.33
C PRO A 117 15.55 -10.38 -9.56
N ILE A 118 15.39 -9.09 -9.89
CA ILE A 118 14.49 -8.16 -9.19
C ILE A 118 13.01 -8.57 -9.17
N TYR A 119 12.62 -9.53 -10.01
CA TYR A 119 11.27 -10.11 -10.12
C TYR A 119 11.09 -11.45 -9.37
N GLN A 120 12.13 -11.99 -8.71
CA GLN A 120 12.04 -13.25 -7.95
C GLN A 120 11.35 -13.01 -6.59
N ARG A 121 10.04 -12.75 -6.62
CA ARG A 121 9.25 -12.29 -5.46
C ARG A 121 8.12 -13.27 -5.09
N ALA A 122 8.36 -14.56 -5.25
CA ALA A 122 7.36 -15.61 -5.03
C ALA A 122 6.86 -15.69 -3.57
N HIS A 123 7.61 -15.14 -2.59
CA HIS A 123 7.20 -15.08 -1.17
C HIS A 123 5.94 -14.24 -0.95
N TYR A 124 5.61 -13.27 -1.82
CA TYR A 124 4.38 -12.48 -1.68
C TYR A 124 3.10 -13.30 -1.87
N ARG A 125 3.20 -14.55 -2.35
CA ARG A 125 2.07 -15.48 -2.49
C ARG A 125 1.63 -16.10 -1.15
N GLU A 126 2.41 -15.91 -0.09
CA GLU A 126 2.08 -16.35 1.28
C GLU A 126 0.85 -15.63 1.86
N ASN A 127 0.45 -14.49 1.27
CA ASN A 127 -0.69 -13.66 1.69
C ASN A 127 -0.66 -13.23 3.18
N SER A 128 0.52 -13.24 3.80
CA SER A 128 0.73 -12.84 5.19
C SER A 128 1.79 -11.74 5.25
N THR A 129 1.40 -10.57 5.76
CA THR A 129 2.30 -9.41 5.83
C THR A 129 3.45 -9.68 6.79
N ARG A 130 4.69 -9.60 6.30
CA ARG A 130 5.89 -9.76 7.13
C ARG A 130 6.25 -8.45 7.81
N TRP A 131 6.50 -8.50 9.12
CA TRP A 131 6.77 -7.32 9.94
C TRP A 131 8.27 -7.14 10.20
N HIS A 132 8.81 -5.97 9.88
CA HIS A 132 10.17 -5.57 10.26
C HIS A 132 10.11 -4.19 10.92
N LYS A 133 10.67 -4.07 12.13
CA LYS A 133 10.74 -2.79 12.86
C LYS A 133 11.91 -1.98 12.32
N VAL A 134 11.67 -0.71 11.96
CA VAL A 134 12.69 0.23 11.49
C VAL A 134 12.42 1.62 12.07
N ASN A 135 13.50 2.36 12.30
CA ASN A 135 13.43 3.78 12.62
C ASN A 135 13.40 4.59 11.32
N ARG A 136 12.35 5.38 11.12
CA ARG A 136 12.18 6.23 9.93
C ARG A 136 12.58 7.68 10.22
N PHE A 137 13.29 8.29 9.26
CA PHE A 137 13.63 9.71 9.30
C PHE A 137 12.42 10.55 8.86
N LEU A 138 12.08 11.56 9.67
CA LEU A 138 11.10 12.59 9.30
C LEU A 138 11.85 13.85 8.84
N ILE A 139 11.50 14.32 7.65
CA ILE A 139 11.93 15.63 7.14
C ILE A 139 10.85 16.64 7.57
N ASP A 140 11.09 17.29 8.71
CA ASP A 140 10.41 18.54 9.09
C ASP A 140 11.02 19.66 8.22
N ARG A 141 10.16 20.44 7.55
CA ARG A 141 10.56 21.47 6.58
C ARG A 141 11.00 22.78 7.24
N ASP A 142 10.63 22.99 8.50
CA ASP A 142 10.92 24.22 9.23
C ASP A 142 12.05 24.02 10.26
N LYS A 143 12.28 22.77 10.74
CA LYS A 143 13.43 22.42 11.60
C LYS A 143 13.96 21.02 11.30
N PHE A 144 15.28 20.85 11.25
CA PHE A 144 15.90 19.51 11.31
C PHE A 144 15.65 18.91 12.71
N LYS A 145 14.64 18.04 12.85
CA LYS A 145 14.38 17.29 14.09
C LYS A 145 14.15 15.80 13.82
N MET A 146 14.94 14.99 14.50
CA MET A 146 14.73 13.54 14.63
C MET A 146 13.43 13.29 15.42
N LYS A 147 12.53 12.49 14.85
CA LYS A 147 11.33 11.96 15.52
C LYS A 147 11.15 10.52 15.05
N GLU A 148 11.14 9.57 15.98
CA GLU A 148 10.91 8.17 15.66
C GLU A 148 9.48 7.96 15.12
N SER A 149 9.38 7.14 14.07
CA SER A 149 8.11 6.74 13.47
C SER A 149 8.23 5.30 12.97
N HIS A 150 7.24 4.47 13.33
CA HIS A 150 7.27 3.02 13.20
C HIS A 150 6.38 2.57 12.05
N ALA A 151 6.95 2.06 10.96
CA ALA A 151 6.18 1.46 9.87
C ALA A 151 7.06 0.67 8.85
N LEU A 152 6.45 -0.22 8.06
CA LEU A 152 7.01 -1.34 7.26
C LEU A 152 7.82 -0.93 5.98
N CYS A 153 8.26 -1.76 5.01
CA CYS A 153 8.19 -3.22 4.74
C CYS A 153 9.38 -3.65 3.83
N TRP A 154 9.47 -4.95 3.49
CA TRP A 154 10.23 -5.51 2.35
C TRP A 154 9.37 -6.56 1.61
#